data_AF-A0A1A3C5M0-F1
#
_entry.id   AF-A0A1A3C5M0-F1
#
_cell.length_a   1.000
_cell.length_b   1.000
_cell.length_c   1.000
_cell.angle_alpha   90.00
_cell.angle_beta   90.00
_cell.angle_gamma   90.00
#
_symmetry.space_group_name_H-M   'P 1'
#
loop_
_entity.id
_entity.type
_entity.pdbx_description
1 polymer ?
#
loop_
_entity_poly.entity_id
_entity_poly.type
_entity_poly.pdbx_seq_one_letter_code
_entity_poly.pdbx_strand_id
1 'polypeptide(L)'
;MDLGASSIAAGVLARRRPVVRVLEAIQADSRAVQRLHKLRSEFGSGPVELVVPGRRMLVILDPEDVCRVLAEAPTPFHPANTEKRKALEWFQPHGVLITRGPIRQQRREYNEAALDSGAEVHRLADSFVQVIADEARELAGDVAGRGQLDSARFMTTWWRIVRRLVLGDRARDDDVITDALMRLRKAGNWSFLSLPHYRARAKFLEGLYRYVEDPAPGSLASVVAQTPSSGAVDPVGQMPQWMFAFDAAGMATVRALALLATHPAQRALALEDAVEPERASVRPYLRACVLESVRLWPTTPTILRDTTEDTRWSDGSTVAKGAGLMIVTPAFHRDDDLLPFAHSFTPQIWLDGTAQTYPQLVPFSAGPAECPGRNLVLLVTSTLLAHLLSTLELELTSDPKLSPERPLPMTLNQLTLEFGVRRVAGGLGV
;
A
#
# COMPACT_ATOMS: atom_id res chain seq x y z
N MET A 1 -22.73 5.81 7.76
CA MET A 1 -22.16 4.44 7.75
C MET A 1 -21.37 4.19 6.47
N ASP A 2 -21.70 4.79 5.34
CA ASP A 2 -21.05 4.46 4.05
C ASP A 2 -19.60 4.93 3.89
N LEU A 3 -19.15 5.91 4.70
CA LEU A 3 -17.79 6.40 4.71
C LEU A 3 -16.96 5.68 5.78
N GLY A 4 -16.11 4.74 5.35
CA GLY A 4 -15.14 4.05 6.21
C GLY A 4 -15.63 2.79 6.93
N ALA A 5 -16.94 2.49 6.98
CA ALA A 5 -17.42 1.26 7.62
C ALA A 5 -16.99 -0.01 6.88
N SER A 6 -16.89 0.03 5.54
CA SER A 6 -16.34 -1.08 4.74
C SER A 6 -14.90 -1.40 5.16
N SER A 7 -14.06 -0.38 5.32
CA SER A 7 -12.67 -0.48 5.79
C SER A 7 -12.59 -1.05 7.21
N ILE A 8 -13.42 -0.58 8.13
CA ILE A 8 -13.47 -1.05 9.53
C ILE A 8 -13.94 -2.51 9.60
N ALA A 9 -15.00 -2.86 8.86
CA ALA A 9 -15.54 -4.20 8.79
C ALA A 9 -14.54 -5.18 8.17
N ALA A 10 -13.86 -4.78 7.08
CA ALA A 10 -12.77 -5.54 6.49
C ALA A 10 -11.62 -5.74 7.49
N GLY A 11 -11.38 -4.78 8.39
CA GLY A 11 -10.23 -4.76 9.29
C GLY A 11 -9.14 -3.86 8.73
N VAL A 12 -8.86 -2.76 9.43
CA VAL A 12 -7.99 -1.66 8.97
C VAL A 12 -6.53 -2.08 8.88
N LEU A 13 -6.06 -2.85 9.86
CA LEU A 13 -4.66 -3.30 9.92
C LEU A 13 -4.44 -4.66 9.29
N ALA A 14 -5.44 -5.54 9.33
CA ALA A 14 -5.37 -6.88 8.76
C ALA A 14 -6.76 -7.29 8.29
N ARG A 15 -6.87 -7.63 7.00
CA ARG A 15 -8.16 -7.88 6.35
C ARG A 15 -8.75 -9.24 6.74
N ARG A 16 -10.07 -9.28 6.97
CA ARG A 16 -10.87 -10.46 7.29
C ARG A 16 -11.42 -11.07 6.01
N ARG A 17 -10.88 -12.22 5.59
CA ARG A 17 -11.22 -12.86 4.29
C ARG A 17 -12.73 -13.00 4.02
N PRO A 18 -13.58 -13.50 4.95
CA PRO A 18 -15.02 -13.63 4.68
C PRO A 18 -15.69 -12.28 4.44
N VAL A 19 -15.25 -11.24 5.13
CA VAL A 19 -15.83 -9.90 5.00
C VAL A 19 -15.47 -9.27 3.66
N VAL A 20 -14.21 -9.41 3.20
CA VAL A 20 -13.79 -8.84 1.90
C VAL A 20 -14.60 -9.44 0.74
N ARG A 21 -14.94 -10.75 0.79
CA ARG A 21 -15.84 -11.37 -0.20
C ARG A 21 -17.21 -10.72 -0.23
N VAL A 22 -17.80 -10.46 0.93
CA VAL A 22 -19.11 -9.78 1.02
C VAL A 22 -19.01 -8.35 0.49
N LEU A 23 -17.95 -7.62 0.82
CA LEU A 23 -17.74 -6.25 0.35
C LEU A 23 -17.59 -6.16 -1.17
N GLU A 24 -16.91 -7.12 -1.79
CA GLU A 24 -16.86 -7.25 -3.25
C GLU A 24 -18.23 -7.58 -3.84
N ALA A 25 -18.96 -8.55 -3.28
CA ALA A 25 -20.29 -8.92 -3.78
C ALA A 25 -21.28 -7.76 -3.78
N ILE A 26 -21.18 -6.84 -2.80
CA ILE A 26 -22.03 -5.64 -2.72
C ILE A 26 -21.42 -4.40 -3.35
N GLN A 27 -20.22 -4.51 -3.96
CA GLN A 27 -19.44 -3.40 -4.52
C GLN A 27 -19.36 -2.21 -3.54
N ALA A 28 -18.93 -2.47 -2.30
CA ALA A 28 -19.08 -1.56 -1.17
C ALA A 28 -18.49 -0.16 -1.39
N ASP A 29 -17.41 -0.03 -2.18
CA ASP A 29 -16.75 1.25 -2.43
C ASP A 29 -17.59 2.18 -3.33
N SER A 30 -18.56 1.64 -4.10
CA SER A 30 -19.52 2.46 -4.86
C SER A 30 -20.33 3.40 -3.94
N ARG A 31 -20.69 2.92 -2.74
CA ARG A 31 -21.44 3.71 -1.77
C ARG A 31 -20.62 4.88 -1.22
N ALA A 32 -19.30 4.73 -1.12
CA ALA A 32 -18.42 5.79 -0.65
C ALA A 32 -18.37 6.95 -1.66
N VAL A 33 -18.26 6.64 -2.96
CA VAL A 33 -18.29 7.62 -4.06
C VAL A 33 -19.64 8.36 -4.07
N GLN A 34 -20.74 7.62 -4.17
CA GLN A 34 -22.10 8.20 -4.18
C GLN A 34 -22.37 9.06 -2.94
N ARG A 35 -21.87 8.63 -1.77
CA ARG A 35 -22.01 9.40 -0.55
C ARG A 35 -21.20 10.69 -0.59
N LEU A 36 -20.00 10.68 -1.16
CA LEU A 36 -19.19 11.89 -1.31
C LEU A 36 -19.87 12.89 -2.25
N HIS A 37 -20.41 12.44 -3.39
CA HIS A 37 -21.20 13.28 -4.31
C HIS A 37 -22.42 13.89 -3.63
N LYS A 38 -23.16 13.08 -2.87
CA LYS A 38 -24.31 13.57 -2.11
C LYS A 38 -23.90 14.64 -1.09
N LEU A 39 -22.79 14.43 -0.36
CA LEU A 39 -22.31 15.42 0.58
C LEU A 39 -21.86 16.71 -0.13
N ARG A 40 -21.16 16.60 -1.26
CA ARG A 40 -20.72 17.76 -2.05
C ARG A 40 -21.90 18.56 -2.60
N SER A 41 -22.94 17.88 -3.08
CA SER A 41 -24.16 18.55 -3.56
C SER A 41 -24.99 19.20 -2.44
N GLU A 42 -25.04 18.59 -1.24
CA GLU A 42 -25.80 19.13 -0.11
C GLU A 42 -25.08 20.26 0.64
N PHE A 43 -23.76 20.16 0.80
CA PHE A 43 -22.97 21.02 1.70
C PHE A 43 -21.89 21.86 0.99
N GLY A 44 -21.70 21.68 -0.33
CA GLY A 44 -20.65 22.37 -1.09
C GLY A 44 -19.28 21.70 -0.96
N SER A 45 -18.22 22.49 -1.15
CA SER A 45 -16.82 22.01 -1.14
C SER A 45 -16.20 21.93 0.26
N GLY A 46 -16.78 22.60 1.25
CA GLY A 46 -16.28 22.58 2.63
C GLY A 46 -16.31 21.20 3.28
N PRO A 47 -15.48 20.94 4.31
CA PRO A 47 -15.50 19.67 5.01
C PRO A 47 -16.80 19.49 5.81
N VAL A 48 -17.33 18.28 5.80
CA VAL A 48 -18.58 17.97 6.53
C VAL A 48 -18.29 17.22 7.82
N GLU A 49 -18.91 17.66 8.91
CA GLU A 49 -18.80 17.00 10.21
C GLU A 49 -19.60 15.69 10.27
N LEU A 50 -18.91 14.61 10.64
CA LEU A 50 -19.52 13.35 11.03
C LEU A 50 -19.72 13.32 12.54
N VAL A 51 -20.96 13.09 12.95
CA VAL A 51 -21.32 12.88 14.35
C VAL A 51 -20.80 11.52 14.80
N VAL A 52 -19.63 11.51 15.45
CA VAL A 52 -19.06 10.33 16.12
C VAL A 52 -19.00 10.60 17.63
N PRO A 53 -19.63 9.77 18.48
CA PRO A 53 -19.62 9.98 19.92
C PRO A 53 -18.20 10.15 20.48
N GLY A 54 -17.95 11.27 21.18
CA GLY A 54 -16.65 11.55 21.83
C GLY A 54 -15.50 11.91 20.87
N ARG A 55 -15.75 12.01 19.56
CA ARG A 55 -14.73 12.37 18.56
C ARG A 55 -15.35 13.24 17.47
N ARG A 56 -14.92 14.50 17.38
CA ARG A 56 -15.23 15.32 16.20
C ARG A 56 -14.44 14.81 14.99
N MET A 57 -15.13 14.34 13.96
CA MET A 57 -14.54 13.84 12.71
C MET A 57 -15.08 14.67 11.54
N LEU A 58 -14.21 15.07 10.62
CA LEU A 58 -14.56 15.79 9.40
C LEU A 58 -14.24 14.94 8.18
N VAL A 59 -15.13 14.95 7.19
CA VAL A 59 -14.92 14.36 5.88
C VAL A 59 -14.48 15.46 4.94
N ILE A 60 -13.32 15.29 4.32
CA ILE A 60 -12.85 16.18 3.27
C ILE A 60 -13.60 15.84 1.97
N LEU A 61 -14.19 16.86 1.32
CA LEU A 61 -15.01 16.70 0.11
C LEU A 61 -14.33 17.22 -1.16
N ASP A 62 -13.39 18.16 -1.01
CA ASP A 62 -12.79 18.90 -2.09
C ASP A 62 -11.34 18.45 -2.39
N PRO A 63 -10.95 18.29 -3.67
CA PRO A 63 -9.58 17.95 -4.06
C PRO A 63 -8.50 18.93 -3.56
N GLU A 64 -8.76 20.23 -3.52
CA GLU A 64 -7.81 21.22 -3.04
C GLU A 64 -7.58 21.10 -1.55
N ASP A 65 -8.64 20.82 -0.79
CA ASP A 65 -8.54 20.54 0.64
C ASP A 65 -7.79 19.22 0.91
N VAL A 66 -7.95 18.19 0.05
CA VAL A 66 -7.09 16.99 0.11
C VAL A 66 -5.63 17.37 -0.04
N CYS A 67 -5.29 18.17 -1.06
CA CYS A 67 -3.93 18.64 -1.30
C CYS A 67 -3.37 19.37 -0.08
N ARG A 68 -4.11 20.36 0.42
CA ARG A 68 -3.75 21.18 1.57
C ARG A 68 -3.50 20.33 2.83
N VAL A 69 -4.44 19.43 3.15
CA VAL A 69 -4.37 18.54 4.33
C VAL A 69 -3.13 17.64 4.31
N LEU A 70 -2.68 17.24 3.14
CA LEU A 70 -1.51 16.39 2.99
C LEU A 70 -0.21 17.20 2.95
N ALA A 71 -0.20 18.33 2.25
CA ALA A 71 0.97 19.20 2.05
C ALA A 71 1.39 19.91 3.34
N GLU A 72 0.44 20.43 4.13
CA GLU A 72 0.73 21.16 5.37
C GLU A 72 0.89 20.23 6.59
N ALA A 73 1.13 18.92 6.40
CA ALA A 73 1.49 18.05 7.51
C ALA A 73 2.90 18.38 8.04
N PRO A 74 3.18 18.35 9.35
CA PRO A 74 2.31 17.92 10.43
C PRO A 74 1.48 19.03 11.09
N THR A 75 1.62 20.29 10.67
CA THR A 75 0.96 21.45 11.27
C THR A 75 0.37 22.33 10.16
N PRO A 76 -0.97 22.48 10.08
CA PRO A 76 -1.94 22.15 11.13
C PRO A 76 -2.43 20.69 11.12
N PHE A 77 -1.98 19.82 10.21
CA PHE A 77 -2.57 18.49 10.00
C PHE A 77 -1.64 17.33 10.38
N HIS A 78 -1.71 16.89 11.64
CA HIS A 78 -0.77 15.91 12.14
C HIS A 78 -1.08 14.49 11.62
N PRO A 79 -0.10 13.76 11.04
CA PRO A 79 -0.31 12.42 10.49
C PRO A 79 -0.55 11.35 11.56
N ALA A 80 0.08 11.43 12.73
CA ALA A 80 -0.16 10.48 13.82
C ALA A 80 -1.49 10.74 14.56
N ASN A 81 -2.63 10.54 13.89
CA ASN A 81 -3.95 10.68 14.48
C ASN A 81 -4.22 9.62 15.56
N THR A 82 -5.23 9.87 16.40
CA THR A 82 -5.55 9.04 17.58
C THR A 82 -5.80 7.57 17.24
N GLU A 83 -6.55 7.30 16.16
CA GLU A 83 -6.90 5.96 15.70
C GLU A 83 -5.66 5.17 15.25
N LYS A 84 -4.76 5.80 14.47
CA LYS A 84 -3.50 5.16 14.06
C LYS A 84 -2.61 4.86 15.25
N ARG A 85 -2.49 5.78 16.21
CA ARG A 85 -1.68 5.60 17.43
C ARG A 85 -2.12 4.36 18.21
N LYS A 86 -3.41 4.28 18.55
CA LYS A 86 -3.99 3.15 19.29
C LYS A 86 -3.84 1.82 18.54
N ALA A 87 -4.00 1.83 17.21
CA ALA A 87 -3.93 0.60 16.43
C ALA A 87 -2.49 0.10 16.22
N LEU A 88 -1.56 0.99 15.86
CA LEU A 88 -0.21 0.61 15.44
C LEU A 88 0.76 0.42 16.63
N GLU A 89 0.51 1.03 17.80
CA GLU A 89 1.36 0.85 18.99
C GLU A 89 1.46 -0.63 19.44
N TRP A 90 0.51 -1.47 19.01
CA TRP A 90 0.46 -2.89 19.29
C TRP A 90 1.63 -3.69 18.72
N PHE A 91 2.28 -3.19 17.66
CA PHE A 91 3.42 -3.86 17.04
C PHE A 91 4.57 -2.91 16.69
N GLN A 92 4.33 -1.59 16.71
CA GLN A 92 5.35 -0.58 16.43
C GLN A 92 5.21 0.68 17.31
N PRO A 93 5.32 0.55 18.65
CA PRO A 93 5.15 1.68 19.58
C PRO A 93 6.11 2.85 19.35
N HIS A 94 7.20 2.62 18.61
CA HIS A 94 8.21 3.62 18.27
C HIS A 94 8.23 3.96 16.77
N GLY A 95 7.28 3.46 15.98
CA GLY A 95 7.21 3.70 14.54
C GLY A 95 6.89 5.16 14.20
N VAL A 96 7.51 5.68 13.13
CA VAL A 96 7.34 7.07 12.69
C VAL A 96 5.87 7.44 12.42
N LEU A 97 5.04 6.50 11.92
CA LEU A 97 3.63 6.73 11.58
C LEU A 97 2.75 7.21 12.73
N ILE A 98 3.14 6.88 13.97
CA ILE A 98 2.41 7.21 15.19
C ILE A 98 3.15 8.17 16.11
N THR A 99 4.34 8.61 15.68
CA THR A 99 5.20 9.49 16.47
C THR A 99 4.68 10.93 16.39
N ARG A 100 4.66 11.63 17.53
CA ARG A 100 4.38 13.07 17.63
C ARG A 100 5.59 13.80 18.24
N GLY A 101 5.62 15.12 18.07
CA GLY A 101 6.64 15.98 18.66
C GLY A 101 7.99 15.93 17.92
N PRO A 102 9.04 16.57 18.47
CA PRO A 102 10.30 16.80 17.77
C PRO A 102 10.99 15.52 17.26
N ILE A 103 10.88 14.41 18.00
CA ILE A 103 11.49 13.12 17.64
C ILE A 103 10.94 12.52 16.34
N ARG A 104 9.75 12.96 15.88
CA ARG A 104 9.17 12.50 14.62
C ARG A 104 10.07 12.81 13.43
N GLN A 105 10.73 13.97 13.43
CA GLN A 105 11.58 14.39 12.32
C GLN A 105 12.80 13.47 12.19
N GLN A 106 13.50 13.19 13.31
CA GLN A 106 14.64 12.27 13.33
C GLN A 106 14.25 10.85 12.89
N ARG A 107 13.08 10.35 13.31
CA ARG A 107 12.58 9.05 12.83
C ARG A 107 12.24 9.08 11.34
N ARG A 108 11.71 10.20 10.82
CA ARG A 108 11.39 10.36 9.40
C ARG A 108 12.66 10.34 8.56
N GLU A 109 13.64 11.16 8.91
CA GLU A 109 14.95 11.24 8.24
C GLU A 109 15.64 9.87 8.24
N TYR A 110 15.62 9.15 9.37
CA TYR A 110 16.15 7.79 9.43
C TYR A 110 15.47 6.84 8.44
N ASN A 111 14.13 6.85 8.38
CA ASN A 111 13.38 6.01 7.45
C ASN A 111 13.67 6.39 5.98
N GLU A 112 13.78 7.67 5.67
CA GLU A 112 14.08 8.14 4.31
C GLU A 112 15.49 7.75 3.87
N ALA A 113 16.47 7.83 4.80
CA ALA A 113 17.83 7.39 4.56
C ALA A 113 17.94 5.88 4.40
N ALA A 114 17.21 5.09 5.22
CA ALA A 114 17.25 3.63 5.17
C ALA A 114 16.50 3.04 3.96
N LEU A 115 15.52 3.76 3.41
CA LEU A 115 14.70 3.31 2.27
C LEU A 115 15.05 4.02 0.96
N ASP A 116 16.11 4.84 0.95
CA ASP A 116 16.53 5.67 -0.17
C ASP A 116 15.38 6.44 -0.83
N SER A 117 14.55 7.10 -0.03
CA SER A 117 13.31 7.75 -0.53
C SER A 117 13.55 8.75 -1.65
N GLY A 118 14.70 9.43 -1.63
CA GLY A 118 15.10 10.39 -2.66
C GLY A 118 15.71 9.78 -3.92
N ALA A 119 16.03 8.48 -3.92
CA ALA A 119 16.60 7.80 -5.07
C ALA A 119 15.51 7.15 -5.92
N GLU A 120 15.66 7.20 -7.24
CA GLU A 120 14.74 6.55 -8.17
C GLU A 120 14.88 5.01 -8.15
N VAL A 121 16.11 4.55 -7.88
CA VAL A 121 16.51 3.16 -7.72
C VAL A 121 17.27 3.02 -6.40
N HIS A 122 16.84 2.07 -5.57
CA HIS A 122 17.41 1.83 -4.24
C HIS A 122 18.88 1.34 -4.34
N ARG A 123 19.73 1.67 -3.37
CA ARG A 123 21.15 1.24 -3.34
C ARG A 123 21.37 -0.27 -3.36
N LEU A 124 20.34 -1.02 -2.95
CA LEU A 124 20.33 -2.49 -2.94
C LEU A 124 19.57 -3.09 -4.13
N ALA A 125 19.26 -2.31 -5.17
CA ALA A 125 18.42 -2.75 -6.27
C ALA A 125 18.95 -4.01 -6.96
N ASP A 126 20.26 -4.14 -7.19
CA ASP A 126 20.84 -5.35 -7.79
C ASP A 126 20.55 -6.60 -6.95
N SER A 127 20.78 -6.53 -5.63
CA SER A 127 20.46 -7.63 -4.72
C SER A 127 18.96 -7.94 -4.69
N PHE A 128 18.12 -6.90 -4.65
CA PHE A 128 16.67 -7.06 -4.61
C PHE A 128 16.12 -7.71 -5.87
N VAL A 129 16.63 -7.32 -7.04
CA VAL A 129 16.21 -7.89 -8.32
C VAL A 129 16.61 -9.37 -8.40
N GLN A 130 17.80 -9.76 -7.92
CA GLN A 130 18.21 -11.16 -7.87
C GLN A 130 17.31 -12.00 -6.97
N VAL A 131 16.99 -11.51 -5.76
CA VAL A 131 16.03 -12.16 -4.85
C VAL A 131 14.67 -12.34 -5.52
N ILE A 132 14.16 -11.31 -6.20
CA ILE A 132 12.87 -11.38 -6.90
C ILE A 132 12.93 -12.39 -8.05
N ALA A 133 14.03 -12.41 -8.81
CA ALA A 133 14.24 -13.33 -9.91
C ALA A 133 14.22 -14.80 -9.45
N ASP A 134 14.92 -15.11 -8.36
CA ASP A 134 14.93 -16.46 -7.76
C ASP A 134 13.51 -16.94 -7.42
N GLU A 135 12.78 -16.14 -6.64
CA GLU A 135 11.45 -16.52 -6.16
C GLU A 135 10.41 -16.52 -7.30
N ALA A 136 10.56 -15.63 -8.29
CA ALA A 136 9.71 -15.61 -9.47
C ALA A 136 9.94 -16.83 -10.37
N ARG A 137 11.19 -17.28 -10.54
CA ARG A 137 11.51 -18.50 -11.29
C ARG A 137 10.94 -19.75 -10.62
N GLU A 138 11.07 -19.87 -9.29
CA GLU A 138 10.46 -20.98 -8.55
C GLU A 138 8.93 -20.98 -8.68
N LEU A 139 8.29 -19.81 -8.53
CA LEU A 139 6.85 -19.66 -8.70
C LEU A 139 6.40 -20.03 -10.11
N ALA A 140 7.08 -19.50 -11.13
CA ALA A 140 6.77 -19.79 -12.53
C ALA A 140 6.93 -21.29 -12.85
N GLY A 141 7.92 -21.96 -12.26
CA GLY A 141 8.10 -23.41 -12.32
C GLY A 141 6.91 -24.18 -11.75
N ASP A 142 6.53 -23.89 -10.50
CA ASP A 142 5.41 -24.56 -9.81
C ASP A 142 4.07 -24.33 -10.54
N VAL A 143 3.75 -23.09 -10.90
CA VAL A 143 2.43 -22.77 -11.47
C VAL A 143 2.28 -23.18 -12.94
N ALA A 144 3.38 -23.22 -13.71
CA ALA A 144 3.35 -23.79 -15.05
C ALA A 144 3.08 -25.30 -15.01
N GLY A 145 3.64 -26.02 -14.04
CA GLY A 145 3.36 -27.45 -13.85
C GLY A 145 1.92 -27.74 -13.44
N ARG A 146 1.27 -26.79 -12.75
CA ARG A 146 -0.12 -26.89 -12.30
C ARG A 146 -1.15 -26.38 -13.30
N GLY A 147 -0.74 -25.48 -14.21
CA GLY A 147 -1.64 -24.75 -15.10
C GLY A 147 -2.47 -23.67 -14.40
N GLN A 148 -2.17 -23.34 -13.13
CA GLN A 148 -2.94 -22.36 -12.34
C GLN A 148 -2.05 -21.61 -11.34
N LEU A 149 -2.32 -20.31 -11.18
CA LEU A 149 -1.80 -19.46 -10.11
C LEU A 149 -2.98 -18.90 -9.31
N ASP A 150 -3.06 -19.24 -8.03
CA ASP A 150 -4.04 -18.65 -7.11
C ASP A 150 -3.39 -17.58 -6.22
N SER A 151 -4.21 -16.72 -5.63
CA SER A 151 -3.77 -15.65 -4.72
C SER A 151 -2.98 -16.17 -3.51
N ALA A 152 -3.27 -17.39 -3.02
CA ALA A 152 -2.54 -17.94 -1.87
C ALA A 152 -1.09 -18.26 -2.23
N ARG A 153 -0.84 -18.92 -3.35
CA ARG A 153 0.52 -19.19 -3.88
C ARG A 153 1.27 -17.90 -4.18
N PHE A 154 0.61 -16.96 -4.85
CA PHE A 154 1.19 -15.64 -5.09
C PHE A 154 1.65 -14.99 -3.78
N MET A 155 0.79 -14.97 -2.76
CA MET A 155 1.12 -14.35 -1.48
C MET A 155 2.19 -15.12 -0.71
N THR A 156 2.28 -16.44 -0.82
CA THR A 156 3.37 -17.23 -0.24
C THR A 156 4.72 -16.80 -0.83
N THR A 157 4.84 -16.77 -2.16
CA THR A 157 6.06 -16.29 -2.83
C THR A 157 6.35 -14.83 -2.50
N TRP A 158 5.32 -13.98 -2.49
CA TRP A 158 5.45 -12.58 -2.12
C TRP A 158 6.07 -12.40 -0.73
N TRP A 159 5.60 -13.14 0.27
CA TRP A 159 6.16 -13.04 1.63
C TRP A 159 7.57 -13.63 1.74
N ARG A 160 7.92 -14.64 0.94
CA ARG A 160 9.33 -15.08 0.82
C ARG A 160 10.21 -13.96 0.30
N ILE A 161 9.83 -13.31 -0.80
CA ILE A 161 10.52 -12.13 -1.33
C ILE A 161 10.68 -11.09 -0.23
N VAL A 162 9.59 -10.66 0.41
CA VAL A 162 9.61 -9.61 1.45
C VAL A 162 10.56 -9.97 2.59
N ARG A 163 10.55 -11.23 3.08
CA ARG A 163 11.48 -11.66 4.12
C ARG A 163 12.93 -11.58 3.68
N ARG A 164 13.24 -12.05 2.46
CA ARG A 164 14.59 -11.98 1.90
C ARG A 164 15.06 -10.53 1.71
N LEU A 165 14.21 -9.65 1.18
CA LEU A 165 14.55 -8.23 1.00
C LEU A 165 14.76 -7.50 2.34
N VAL A 166 13.90 -7.75 3.34
CA VAL A 166 13.93 -7.01 4.60
C VAL A 166 14.94 -7.58 5.58
N LEU A 167 14.97 -8.91 5.76
CA LEU A 167 15.69 -9.62 6.81
C LEU A 167 16.86 -10.47 6.27
N GLY A 168 16.95 -10.63 4.94
CA GLY A 168 17.97 -11.42 4.26
C GLY A 168 17.59 -12.87 4.00
N ASP A 169 18.43 -13.58 3.24
CA ASP A 169 18.13 -14.92 2.73
C ASP A 169 17.88 -15.97 3.81
N ARG A 170 18.48 -15.81 5.00
CA ARG A 170 18.22 -16.67 6.17
C ARG A 170 16.76 -16.65 6.62
N ALA A 171 16.03 -15.57 6.30
CA ALA A 171 14.63 -15.41 6.65
C ALA A 171 13.67 -15.97 5.59
N ARG A 172 14.16 -16.54 4.47
CA ARG A 172 13.33 -17.01 3.35
C ARG A 172 12.11 -17.81 3.81
N ASP A 173 12.33 -18.80 4.67
CA ASP A 173 11.31 -19.72 5.18
C ASP A 173 10.96 -19.45 6.66
N ASP A 174 11.30 -18.27 7.20
CA ASP A 174 10.86 -17.85 8.53
C ASP A 174 9.41 -17.34 8.48
N ASP A 175 8.45 -18.26 8.36
CA ASP A 175 7.02 -17.91 8.48
C ASP A 175 6.67 -17.44 9.89
N VAL A 176 7.47 -17.79 10.90
CA VAL A 176 7.21 -17.44 12.31
C VAL A 176 7.25 -15.92 12.52
N ILE A 177 8.22 -15.22 11.91
CA ILE A 177 8.36 -13.76 12.08
C ILE A 177 7.22 -12.98 11.40
N THR A 178 6.81 -13.36 10.19
CA THR A 178 5.71 -12.70 9.47
C THR A 178 4.36 -13.05 10.08
N ASP A 179 4.16 -14.29 10.55
CA ASP A 179 2.97 -14.68 11.29
C ASP A 179 2.86 -13.96 12.63
N ALA A 180 3.98 -13.73 13.33
CA ALA A 180 3.98 -12.95 14.57
C ALA A 180 3.51 -11.52 14.31
N LEU A 181 4.04 -10.85 13.27
CA LEU A 181 3.58 -9.52 12.86
C LEU A 181 2.10 -9.54 12.48
N MET A 182 1.65 -10.52 11.70
CA MET A 182 0.24 -10.65 11.30
C MET A 182 -0.69 -10.83 12.50
N ARG A 183 -0.30 -11.64 13.49
CA ARG A 183 -1.07 -11.82 14.75
C ARG A 183 -1.18 -10.50 15.52
N LEU A 184 -0.09 -9.74 15.66
CA LEU A 184 -0.11 -8.45 16.34
C LEU A 184 -0.97 -7.42 15.61
N ARG A 185 -0.89 -7.36 14.26
CA ARG A 185 -1.75 -6.50 13.43
C ARG A 185 -3.23 -6.85 13.57
N LYS A 186 -3.57 -8.14 13.53
CA LYS A 186 -4.96 -8.61 13.75
C LYS A 186 -5.47 -8.20 15.13
N ALA A 187 -4.64 -8.27 16.16
CA ALA A 187 -5.01 -7.84 17.50
C ALA A 187 -5.20 -6.31 17.58
N GLY A 188 -4.36 -5.53 16.89
CA GLY A 188 -4.49 -4.07 16.81
C GLY A 188 -5.80 -3.57 16.17
N ASN A 189 -6.48 -4.37 15.35
CA ASN A 189 -7.85 -4.05 14.87
C ASN A 189 -8.86 -3.90 16.02
N TRP A 190 -8.57 -4.47 17.19
CA TRP A 190 -9.39 -4.42 18.40
C TRP A 190 -8.80 -3.48 19.46
N SER A 191 -7.91 -2.57 19.06
CA SER A 191 -7.17 -1.67 19.97
C SER A 191 -8.03 -0.78 20.86
N PHE A 192 -9.29 -0.52 20.48
CA PHE A 192 -10.23 0.23 21.33
C PHE A 192 -10.96 -0.64 22.36
N LEU A 193 -10.86 -1.96 22.26
CA LEU A 193 -11.60 -2.93 23.08
C LEU A 193 -10.69 -3.93 23.82
N SER A 194 -9.37 -3.81 23.68
CA SER A 194 -8.39 -4.74 24.27
C SER A 194 -7.08 -4.04 24.63
N LEU A 195 -6.21 -4.75 25.36
CA LEU A 195 -4.87 -4.29 25.75
C LEU A 195 -3.76 -4.89 24.86
N PRO A 196 -2.67 -4.14 24.58
CA PRO A 196 -1.57 -4.63 23.75
C PRO A 196 -0.95 -5.94 24.26
N HIS A 197 -0.56 -6.82 23.34
CA HIS A 197 0.10 -8.09 23.66
C HIS A 197 1.61 -7.89 23.91
N TYR A 198 1.99 -7.28 25.03
CA TYR A 198 3.37 -6.88 25.34
C TYR A 198 4.41 -7.99 25.16
N ARG A 199 4.15 -9.20 25.67
CA ARG A 199 5.07 -10.35 25.56
C ARG A 199 5.25 -10.82 24.12
N ALA A 200 4.14 -10.91 23.37
CA ALA A 200 4.19 -11.32 21.96
C ALA A 200 4.92 -10.27 21.10
N ARG A 201 4.71 -8.98 21.39
CA ARG A 201 5.43 -7.88 20.73
C ARG A 201 6.92 -7.93 21.05
N ALA A 202 7.30 -8.12 22.32
CA ALA A 202 8.70 -8.22 22.71
C ALA A 202 9.41 -9.36 21.97
N LYS A 203 8.81 -10.56 21.92
CA LYS A 203 9.35 -11.70 21.17
C LYS A 203 9.49 -11.43 19.67
N PHE A 204 8.51 -10.73 19.08
CA PHE A 204 8.59 -10.31 17.68
C PHE A 204 9.76 -9.34 17.44
N LEU A 205 9.89 -8.31 18.27
CA LEU A 205 10.98 -7.33 18.15
C LEU A 205 12.36 -7.99 18.39
N GLU A 206 12.49 -8.86 19.38
CA GLU A 206 13.70 -9.67 19.61
C GLU A 206 14.09 -10.48 18.38
N GLY A 207 13.11 -11.02 17.65
CA GLY A 207 13.36 -11.65 16.35
C GLY A 207 13.99 -10.70 15.33
N LEU A 208 13.50 -9.46 15.24
CA LEU A 208 14.07 -8.45 14.35
C LEU A 208 15.48 -8.02 14.77
N TYR A 209 15.73 -7.83 16.08
CA TYR A 209 17.06 -7.51 16.59
C TYR A 209 18.09 -8.58 16.19
N ARG A 210 17.76 -9.88 16.29
CA ARG A 210 18.65 -10.96 15.86
C ARG A 210 19.03 -10.91 14.38
N TYR A 211 18.15 -10.41 13.50
CA TYR A 211 18.47 -10.20 12.09
C TYR A 211 19.36 -8.98 11.84
N VAL A 212 19.32 -7.98 12.73
CA VAL A 212 20.13 -6.76 12.61
C VAL A 212 21.48 -6.90 13.31
N GLU A 213 21.60 -7.75 14.33
CA GLU A 213 22.86 -8.09 14.99
C GLU A 213 23.84 -8.83 14.08
N ASP A 214 23.32 -9.72 13.22
CA ASP A 214 24.08 -10.43 12.18
C ASP A 214 23.38 -10.25 10.81
N PRO A 215 23.48 -9.05 10.21
CA PRO A 215 22.69 -8.71 9.05
C PRO A 215 23.25 -9.35 7.78
N ALA A 216 22.41 -10.09 7.07
CA ALA A 216 22.75 -10.61 5.75
C ALA A 216 23.00 -9.45 4.76
N PRO A 217 24.13 -9.45 4.02
CA PRO A 217 24.41 -8.44 3.01
C PRO A 217 23.28 -8.34 1.98
N GLY A 218 23.03 -7.15 1.45
CA GLY A 218 21.99 -6.96 0.43
C GLY A 218 20.56 -6.91 0.97
N SER A 219 20.36 -6.93 2.30
CA SER A 219 19.04 -6.79 2.94
C SER A 219 18.84 -5.42 3.59
N LEU A 220 17.59 -5.00 3.82
CA LEU A 220 17.32 -3.81 4.62
C LEU A 220 17.84 -3.91 6.07
N ALA A 221 17.92 -5.11 6.66
CA ALA A 221 18.55 -5.30 7.97
C ALA A 221 20.03 -4.86 7.96
N SER A 222 20.74 -5.10 6.85
CA SER A 222 22.11 -4.58 6.67
C SER A 222 22.16 -3.06 6.53
N VAL A 223 21.17 -2.46 5.88
CA VAL A 223 21.03 -1.00 5.83
C VAL A 223 20.75 -0.43 7.21
N VAL A 224 19.90 -1.09 8.00
CA VAL A 224 19.60 -0.67 9.38
C VAL A 224 20.85 -0.64 10.24
N ALA A 225 21.69 -1.68 10.15
CA ALA A 225 22.94 -1.78 10.90
C ALA A 225 23.98 -0.71 10.50
N GLN A 226 23.92 -0.20 9.27
CA GLN A 226 24.90 0.76 8.73
C GLN A 226 24.42 2.21 8.72
N THR A 227 23.11 2.44 8.75
CA THR A 227 22.52 3.79 8.68
C THR A 227 22.72 4.50 10.01
N PRO A 228 23.40 5.67 10.02
CA PRO A 228 23.56 6.45 11.23
C PRO A 228 22.19 6.82 11.82
N SER A 229 22.07 6.69 13.14
CA SER A 229 20.87 7.11 13.86
C SER A 229 21.28 7.91 15.09
N SER A 230 20.49 8.93 15.43
CA SER A 230 20.61 9.60 16.73
C SER A 230 20.29 8.59 17.84
N GLY A 231 20.91 8.69 19.02
CA GLY A 231 20.64 7.79 20.15
C GLY A 231 19.18 7.78 20.64
N ALA A 232 18.33 8.70 20.19
CA ALA A 232 16.90 8.74 20.49
C ALA A 232 16.01 7.93 19.52
N VAL A 233 16.55 7.49 18.38
CA VAL A 233 15.84 6.69 17.39
C VAL A 233 16.20 5.22 17.62
N ASP A 234 15.19 4.38 17.74
CA ASP A 234 15.32 2.92 17.69
C ASP A 234 15.19 2.47 16.22
N PRO A 235 16.30 2.08 15.56
CA PRO A 235 16.34 1.69 14.15
C PRO A 235 15.48 0.45 13.86
N VAL A 236 15.64 -0.59 14.69
CA VAL A 236 14.91 -1.86 14.56
C VAL A 236 13.43 -1.65 14.79
N GLY A 237 13.06 -0.78 15.72
CA GLY A 237 11.67 -0.36 15.96
C GLY A 237 10.99 0.33 14.77
N GLN A 238 11.73 0.75 13.73
CA GLN A 238 11.16 1.26 12.48
C GLN A 238 10.85 0.16 11.46
N MET A 239 11.45 -1.02 11.56
CA MET A 239 11.28 -2.10 10.58
C MET A 239 9.86 -2.70 10.48
N PRO A 240 9.04 -2.79 11.57
CA PRO A 240 7.72 -3.40 11.46
C PRO A 240 6.82 -2.72 10.41
N GLN A 241 6.93 -1.40 10.24
CA GLN A 241 6.18 -0.69 9.19
C GLN A 241 6.60 -1.04 7.78
N TRP A 242 7.88 -1.30 7.55
CA TRP A 242 8.35 -1.71 6.23
C TRP A 242 7.76 -3.06 5.87
N MET A 243 7.82 -4.02 6.81
CA MET A 243 7.28 -5.36 6.62
C MET A 243 5.77 -5.36 6.35
N PHE A 244 4.95 -4.66 7.15
CA PHE A 244 3.51 -4.68 6.90
C PHE A 244 3.08 -3.82 5.71
N ALA A 245 3.83 -2.77 5.35
CA ALA A 245 3.55 -1.99 4.13
C ALA A 245 3.67 -2.86 2.87
N PHE A 246 4.54 -3.87 2.87
CA PHE A 246 4.62 -4.82 1.76
C PHE A 246 3.37 -5.69 1.58
N ASP A 247 2.50 -5.82 2.59
CA ASP A 247 1.19 -6.48 2.42
C ASP A 247 0.34 -5.70 1.39
N ALA A 248 0.30 -4.37 1.52
CA ALA A 248 -0.37 -3.49 0.56
C ALA A 248 0.26 -3.56 -0.84
N ALA A 249 1.59 -3.64 -0.91
CA ALA A 249 2.29 -3.80 -2.18
C ALA A 249 1.93 -5.12 -2.89
N GLY A 250 1.88 -6.25 -2.17
CA GLY A 250 1.46 -7.54 -2.75
C GLY A 250 0.03 -7.51 -3.28
N MET A 251 -0.88 -6.84 -2.56
CA MET A 251 -2.25 -6.59 -3.04
C MET A 251 -2.28 -5.80 -4.34
N ALA A 252 -1.46 -4.75 -4.46
CA ALA A 252 -1.38 -3.92 -5.65
C ALA A 252 -0.80 -4.70 -6.85
N THR A 253 0.23 -5.53 -6.61
CA THR A 253 0.87 -6.36 -7.64
C THR A 253 -0.10 -7.35 -8.25
N VAL A 254 -0.83 -8.14 -7.44
CA VAL A 254 -1.75 -9.16 -7.99
C VAL A 254 -2.95 -8.52 -8.70
N ARG A 255 -3.40 -7.34 -8.26
CA ARG A 255 -4.44 -6.56 -8.97
C ARG A 255 -3.93 -6.00 -10.29
N ALA A 256 -2.69 -5.47 -10.32
CA ALA A 256 -2.06 -5.03 -11.56
C ALA A 256 -1.88 -6.21 -12.53
N LEU A 257 -1.54 -7.39 -12.03
CA LEU A 257 -1.46 -8.62 -12.83
C LEU A 257 -2.82 -8.99 -13.43
N ALA A 258 -3.92 -8.90 -12.67
CA ALA A 258 -5.27 -9.14 -13.17
C ALA A 258 -5.69 -8.14 -14.26
N LEU A 259 -5.32 -6.87 -14.10
CA LEU A 259 -5.54 -5.84 -15.12
C LEU A 259 -4.75 -6.16 -16.39
N LEU A 260 -3.45 -6.46 -16.29
CA LEU A 260 -2.61 -6.80 -17.43
C LEU A 260 -3.02 -8.11 -18.11
N ALA A 261 -3.55 -9.08 -17.37
CA ALA A 261 -4.09 -10.32 -17.94
C ALA A 261 -5.38 -10.12 -18.76
N THR A 262 -6.06 -8.98 -18.58
CA THR A 262 -7.37 -8.70 -19.19
C THR A 262 -7.35 -7.50 -20.15
N HIS A 263 -6.24 -6.77 -20.25
CA HIS A 263 -6.10 -5.58 -21.09
C HIS A 263 -4.95 -5.77 -22.09
N PRO A 264 -5.17 -6.43 -23.24
CA PRO A 264 -4.10 -6.85 -24.16
C PRO A 264 -3.21 -5.70 -24.66
N ALA A 265 -3.80 -4.54 -24.97
CA ALA A 265 -3.05 -3.36 -25.41
C ALA A 265 -2.10 -2.85 -24.31
N GLN A 266 -2.56 -2.83 -23.06
CA GLN A 266 -1.74 -2.41 -21.92
C GLN A 266 -0.69 -3.49 -21.58
N ARG A 267 -1.03 -4.78 -21.76
CA ARG A 267 -0.09 -5.90 -21.61
C ARG A 267 1.07 -5.81 -22.60
N ALA A 268 0.81 -5.43 -23.85
CA ALA A 268 1.87 -5.28 -24.86
C ALA A 268 2.90 -4.23 -24.45
N LEU A 269 2.44 -3.04 -24.02
CA LEU A 269 3.31 -1.98 -23.49
C LEU A 269 4.07 -2.41 -22.22
N ALA A 270 3.40 -3.18 -21.35
CA ALA A 270 4.04 -3.73 -20.16
C ALA A 270 5.14 -4.75 -20.49
N LEU A 271 5.00 -5.52 -21.57
CA LEU A 271 6.02 -6.47 -22.03
C LEU A 271 7.23 -5.76 -22.63
N GLU A 272 7.04 -4.65 -23.33
CA GLU A 272 8.14 -3.79 -23.80
C GLU A 272 8.99 -3.26 -22.62
N ASP A 273 8.34 -2.91 -21.51
CA ASP A 273 8.98 -2.44 -20.28
C ASP A 273 9.46 -3.59 -19.36
N ALA A 274 9.14 -4.85 -19.69
CA ALA A 274 9.52 -6.04 -18.93
C ALA A 274 10.85 -6.68 -19.40
N VAL A 275 11.52 -6.09 -20.39
CA VAL A 275 12.81 -6.57 -20.91
C VAL A 275 13.88 -6.61 -19.82
N GLU A 276 14.78 -7.58 -19.91
CA GLU A 276 15.87 -7.81 -18.93
C GLU A 276 15.35 -7.76 -17.47
N PRO A 277 14.41 -8.63 -17.06
CA PRO A 277 13.75 -8.54 -15.75
C PRO A 277 14.75 -8.60 -14.57
N GLU A 278 15.92 -9.22 -14.78
CA GLU A 278 17.01 -9.37 -13.81
C GLU A 278 17.93 -8.15 -13.67
N ARG A 279 17.71 -7.10 -14.48
CA ARG A 279 18.46 -5.86 -14.38
C ARG A 279 17.80 -4.90 -13.40
N ALA A 280 18.60 -4.29 -12.52
CA ALA A 280 18.18 -3.15 -11.72
C ALA A 280 17.93 -1.93 -12.61
N SER A 281 16.67 -1.68 -12.92
CA SER A 281 16.23 -0.54 -13.71
C SER A 281 14.88 -0.03 -13.23
N VAL A 282 14.61 1.22 -13.62
CA VAL A 282 13.27 1.78 -13.54
C VAL A 282 12.45 1.20 -14.68
N ARG A 283 11.23 0.76 -14.37
CA ARG A 283 10.25 0.24 -15.34
C ARG A 283 9.04 1.19 -15.35
N PRO A 284 9.09 2.33 -16.06
CA PRO A 284 8.11 3.39 -15.91
C PRO A 284 6.68 2.93 -16.14
N TYR A 285 6.46 2.09 -17.14
CA TYR A 285 5.13 1.65 -17.53
C TYR A 285 4.57 0.59 -16.56
N LEU A 286 5.38 -0.37 -16.12
CA LEU A 286 4.97 -1.32 -15.08
C LEU A 286 4.72 -0.63 -13.74
N ARG A 287 5.53 0.37 -13.39
CA ARG A 287 5.28 1.24 -12.22
C ARG A 287 3.95 1.99 -12.35
N ALA A 288 3.65 2.52 -13.54
CA ALA A 288 2.37 3.17 -13.84
C ALA A 288 1.18 2.20 -13.70
N CYS A 289 1.33 0.94 -14.14
CA CYS A 289 0.30 -0.08 -13.96
C CYS A 289 0.01 -0.38 -12.48
N VAL A 290 1.05 -0.39 -11.63
CA VAL A 290 0.90 -0.56 -10.18
C VAL A 290 0.24 0.67 -9.54
N LEU A 291 0.68 1.88 -9.89
CA LEU A 291 0.05 3.12 -9.41
C LEU A 291 -1.43 3.16 -9.77
N GLU A 292 -1.75 2.78 -11.00
CA GLU A 292 -3.10 2.74 -11.50
C GLU A 292 -3.95 1.67 -10.80
N SER A 293 -3.40 0.50 -10.48
CA SER A 293 -4.12 -0.51 -9.69
C SER A 293 -4.46 -0.01 -8.27
N VAL A 294 -3.58 0.82 -7.67
CA VAL A 294 -3.82 1.48 -6.38
C VAL A 294 -4.79 2.65 -6.50
N ARG A 295 -4.83 3.36 -7.64
CA ARG A 295 -5.88 4.35 -7.93
C ARG A 295 -7.24 3.68 -7.95
N LEU A 296 -7.37 2.62 -8.76
CA LEU A 296 -8.60 1.87 -8.94
C LEU A 296 -9.08 1.21 -7.64
N TRP A 297 -8.17 0.60 -6.88
CA TRP A 297 -8.48 -0.09 -5.63
C TRP A 297 -7.47 0.25 -4.52
N PRO A 298 -7.67 1.40 -3.83
CA PRO A 298 -6.78 1.86 -2.78
C PRO A 298 -6.51 0.81 -1.71
N THR A 299 -5.23 0.62 -1.38
CA THR A 299 -4.80 -0.28 -0.31
C THR A 299 -5.03 0.34 1.07
N THR A 300 -4.91 1.67 1.13
CA THR A 300 -5.28 2.54 2.26
C THR A 300 -6.55 3.33 1.90
N PRO A 301 -7.75 2.79 2.18
CA PRO A 301 -9.04 3.39 1.78
C PRO A 301 -9.39 4.67 2.56
N THR A 302 -8.63 4.99 3.61
CA THR A 302 -8.88 6.17 4.44
C THR A 302 -7.57 6.75 4.94
N ILE A 303 -7.30 8.00 4.60
CA ILE A 303 -6.17 8.76 5.14
C ILE A 303 -6.69 9.65 6.26
N LEU A 304 -6.10 9.51 7.45
CA LEU A 304 -6.49 10.24 8.65
C LEU A 304 -5.43 11.27 9.06
N ARG A 305 -5.88 12.44 9.53
CA ARG A 305 -5.09 13.49 10.19
C ARG A 305 -5.81 13.98 11.45
N ASP A 306 -5.09 14.63 12.35
CA ASP A 306 -5.70 15.42 13.45
C ASP A 306 -5.30 16.89 13.28
N THR A 307 -6.23 17.83 13.49
CA THR A 307 -5.89 19.26 13.56
C THR A 307 -5.08 19.57 14.82
N THR A 308 -3.99 20.30 14.69
CA THR A 308 -3.12 20.70 15.82
C THR A 308 -3.43 22.08 16.38
N GLU A 309 -4.25 22.85 15.66
CA GLU A 309 -4.69 24.21 15.96
C GLU A 309 -6.05 24.47 15.33
N ASP A 310 -6.68 25.59 15.69
CA ASP A 310 -7.94 26.02 15.09
C ASP A 310 -7.70 26.31 13.61
N THR A 311 -8.44 25.63 12.74
CA THR A 311 -8.17 25.61 11.30
C THR A 311 -9.34 26.18 10.53
N ARG A 312 -9.08 27.19 9.71
CA ARG A 312 -10.06 27.79 8.79
C ARG A 312 -10.07 27.07 7.45
N TRP A 313 -11.25 26.82 6.91
CA TRP A 313 -11.50 26.14 5.62
C TRP A 313 -11.94 27.11 4.53
N SER A 314 -11.93 26.63 3.28
CA SER A 314 -12.26 27.38 2.07
C SER A 314 -13.68 27.94 2.07
N ASP A 315 -14.62 27.23 2.70
CA ASP A 315 -16.01 27.66 2.92
C ASP A 315 -16.17 28.74 4.01
N GLY A 316 -15.07 29.16 4.63
CA GLY A 316 -15.04 30.16 5.70
C GLY A 316 -15.28 29.61 7.10
N SER A 317 -15.59 28.32 7.24
CA SER A 317 -15.78 27.66 8.53
C SER A 317 -14.46 27.53 9.30
N THR A 318 -14.54 27.54 10.63
CA THR A 318 -13.40 27.30 11.52
C THR A 318 -13.66 26.07 12.37
N VAL A 319 -12.69 25.16 12.35
CA VAL A 319 -12.74 23.90 13.10
C VAL A 319 -11.74 23.98 14.23
N ALA A 320 -12.21 23.76 15.45
CA ALA A 320 -11.38 23.76 16.64
C ALA A 320 -10.27 22.70 16.55
N LYS A 321 -9.14 23.01 17.18
CA LYS A 321 -8.03 22.08 17.41
C LYS A 321 -8.50 20.72 17.91
N GLY A 322 -7.83 19.67 17.44
CA GLY A 322 -8.04 18.30 17.89
C GLY A 322 -9.13 17.55 17.12
N ALA A 323 -9.77 18.14 16.11
CA ALA A 323 -10.67 17.43 15.21
C ALA A 323 -9.91 16.40 14.36
N GLY A 324 -10.55 15.27 14.05
CA GLY A 324 -10.00 14.27 13.15
C GLY A 324 -10.46 14.55 11.73
N LEU A 325 -9.59 14.40 10.75
CA LEU A 325 -9.88 14.59 9.34
C LEU A 325 -9.83 13.25 8.63
N MET A 326 -10.76 13.05 7.71
CA MET A 326 -10.92 11.82 6.96
C MET A 326 -10.97 12.11 5.46
N ILE A 327 -9.97 11.62 4.74
CA ILE A 327 -9.93 11.59 3.28
C ILE A 327 -10.29 10.17 2.86
N VAL A 328 -11.39 10.00 2.13
CA VAL A 328 -11.90 8.70 1.67
C VAL A 328 -11.36 8.43 0.27
N THR A 329 -10.21 7.76 0.18
CA THR A 329 -9.44 7.66 -1.06
C THR A 329 -10.18 7.00 -2.23
N PRO A 330 -11.00 5.94 -2.07
CA PRO A 330 -11.76 5.40 -3.20
C PRO A 330 -12.74 6.41 -3.77
N ALA A 331 -13.32 7.27 -2.91
CA ALA A 331 -14.27 8.28 -3.33
C ALA A 331 -13.64 9.40 -4.16
N PHE A 332 -12.36 9.71 -3.93
CA PHE A 332 -11.60 10.68 -4.73
C PHE A 332 -10.97 10.05 -5.98
N HIS A 333 -10.39 8.86 -5.85
CA HIS A 333 -9.68 8.20 -6.96
C HIS A 333 -10.63 7.67 -8.05
N ARG A 334 -11.91 7.51 -7.71
CA ARG A 334 -12.98 7.01 -8.58
C ARG A 334 -14.14 8.01 -8.71
N ASP A 335 -13.87 9.30 -8.48
CA ASP A 335 -14.86 10.36 -8.62
C ASP A 335 -15.15 10.62 -10.11
N ASP A 336 -16.24 10.09 -10.62
CA ASP A 336 -16.65 10.23 -12.03
C ASP A 336 -17.28 11.60 -12.35
N ASP A 337 -17.56 12.44 -11.36
CA ASP A 337 -17.87 13.87 -11.60
C ASP A 337 -16.62 14.65 -12.00
N LEU A 338 -15.43 14.21 -11.56
CA LEU A 338 -14.16 14.93 -11.71
C LEU A 338 -13.16 14.23 -12.64
N LEU A 339 -13.23 12.91 -12.76
CA LEU A 339 -12.24 12.10 -13.47
C LEU A 339 -12.89 11.41 -14.68
N PRO A 340 -12.58 11.82 -15.93
CA PRO A 340 -13.16 11.19 -17.11
C PRO A 340 -12.72 9.72 -17.27
N PHE A 341 -11.62 9.33 -16.64
CA PHE A 341 -11.08 7.96 -16.60
C PHE A 341 -11.35 7.25 -15.26
N ALA A 342 -12.27 7.77 -14.42
CA ALA A 342 -12.54 7.26 -13.07
C ALA A 342 -12.62 5.74 -13.05
N HIS A 343 -13.30 5.15 -14.05
CA HIS A 343 -13.63 3.75 -14.09
C HIS A 343 -12.77 2.84 -14.99
N SER A 344 -11.79 3.42 -15.69
CA SER A 344 -10.98 2.72 -16.69
C SER A 344 -9.56 2.47 -16.19
N PHE A 345 -8.91 1.41 -16.67
CA PHE A 345 -7.47 1.19 -16.44
C PHE A 345 -6.67 2.07 -17.41
N THR A 346 -6.07 3.15 -16.90
CA THR A 346 -5.36 4.14 -17.73
C THR A 346 -3.96 4.45 -17.18
N PRO A 347 -2.99 3.52 -17.28
CA PRO A 347 -1.61 3.75 -16.81
C PRO A 347 -0.95 5.02 -17.36
N GLN A 348 -1.33 5.47 -18.56
CA GLN A 348 -0.75 6.61 -19.27
C GLN A 348 -0.79 7.90 -18.46
N ILE A 349 -1.80 8.09 -17.61
CA ILE A 349 -1.94 9.32 -16.79
C ILE A 349 -0.74 9.53 -15.86
N TRP A 350 -0.03 8.45 -15.49
CA TRP A 350 1.15 8.50 -14.62
C TRP A 350 2.44 8.83 -15.38
N LEU A 351 2.39 8.83 -16.71
CA LEU A 351 3.54 9.01 -17.60
C LEU A 351 3.49 10.35 -18.33
N ASP A 352 2.29 10.84 -18.67
CA ASP A 352 2.09 12.02 -19.51
C ASP A 352 1.85 13.33 -18.73
N GLY A 353 1.85 13.27 -17.38
CA GLY A 353 1.61 14.45 -16.54
C GLY A 353 0.15 14.62 -16.10
N THR A 354 -0.79 13.84 -16.62
CA THR A 354 -2.22 13.99 -16.32
C THR A 354 -2.53 13.76 -14.85
N ALA A 355 -1.95 12.73 -14.21
CA ALA A 355 -2.20 12.44 -12.80
C ALA A 355 -1.80 13.60 -11.87
N GLN A 356 -0.76 14.36 -12.23
CA GLN A 356 -0.27 15.51 -11.47
C GLN A 356 -1.25 16.69 -11.47
N THR A 357 -2.17 16.74 -12.44
CA THR A 357 -3.25 17.75 -12.48
C THR A 357 -4.40 17.44 -11.53
N TYR A 358 -4.45 16.23 -10.96
CA TYR A 358 -5.47 15.78 -10.01
C TYR A 358 -4.84 15.53 -8.63
N PRO A 359 -4.72 16.56 -7.77
CA PRO A 359 -4.00 16.46 -6.50
C PRO A 359 -4.63 15.47 -5.50
N GLN A 360 -5.87 15.05 -5.74
CA GLN A 360 -6.56 14.02 -4.97
C GLN A 360 -6.14 12.59 -5.31
N LEU A 361 -5.35 12.37 -6.37
CA LEU A 361 -4.80 11.05 -6.72
C LEU A 361 -3.53 10.75 -5.90
N VAL A 362 -3.71 10.08 -4.77
CA VAL A 362 -2.66 9.90 -3.74
C VAL A 362 -2.39 8.43 -3.40
N PRO A 363 -1.94 7.59 -4.36
CA PRO A 363 -1.73 6.15 -4.16
C PRO A 363 -0.72 5.83 -3.05
N PHE A 364 0.18 6.77 -2.73
CA PHE A 364 1.19 6.65 -1.66
C PHE A 364 1.04 7.73 -0.58
N SER A 365 -0.16 8.33 -0.43
CA SER A 365 -0.35 9.63 0.27
C SER A 365 0.42 10.74 -0.47
N ALA A 366 0.52 11.94 0.13
CA ALA A 366 1.36 13.03 -0.36
C ALA A 366 1.95 13.84 0.82
N GLY A 367 2.80 14.80 0.49
CA GLY A 367 3.41 15.76 1.40
C GLY A 367 4.38 15.14 2.42
N PRO A 368 4.65 15.78 3.56
CA PRO A 368 5.63 15.32 4.55
C PRO A 368 5.28 13.98 5.24
N ALA A 369 4.14 13.38 4.92
CA ALA A 369 3.73 12.03 5.35
C ALA A 369 3.56 11.05 4.17
N GLU A 370 4.02 11.40 2.96
CA GLU A 370 4.14 10.46 1.83
C GLU A 370 4.97 9.24 2.25
N CYS A 371 4.62 8.08 1.65
CA CYS A 371 5.33 6.82 1.87
C CYS A 371 6.82 6.95 1.52
N PRO A 372 7.74 6.79 2.49
CA PRO A 372 9.17 6.85 2.22
C PRO A 372 9.63 5.67 1.34
N GLY A 373 8.92 4.56 1.35
CA GLY A 373 9.23 3.38 0.54
C GLY A 373 8.65 3.41 -0.87
N ARG A 374 8.11 4.52 -1.38
CA ARG A 374 7.41 4.57 -2.70
C ARG A 374 8.25 3.95 -3.82
N ASN A 375 9.47 4.42 -4.02
CA ASN A 375 10.32 3.96 -5.14
C ASN A 375 10.80 2.52 -4.94
N LEU A 376 11.07 2.12 -3.69
CA LEU A 376 11.41 0.74 -3.35
C LEU A 376 10.24 -0.22 -3.64
N VAL A 377 9.03 0.10 -3.18
CA VAL A 377 7.83 -0.70 -3.45
C VAL A 377 7.59 -0.79 -4.95
N LEU A 378 7.70 0.33 -5.66
CA LEU A 378 7.52 0.35 -7.11
C LEU A 378 8.58 -0.49 -7.83
N LEU A 379 9.86 -0.48 -7.41
CA LEU A 379 10.89 -1.38 -7.91
C LEU A 379 10.49 -2.85 -7.70
N VAL A 380 10.15 -3.25 -6.47
CA VAL A 380 9.85 -4.65 -6.14
C VAL A 380 8.62 -5.16 -6.91
N THR A 381 7.55 -4.38 -6.92
CA THR A 381 6.29 -4.74 -7.59
C THR A 381 6.46 -4.80 -9.11
N SER A 382 7.12 -3.80 -9.72
CA SER A 382 7.34 -3.78 -11.18
C SER A 382 8.27 -4.90 -11.64
N THR A 383 9.32 -5.21 -10.87
CA THR A 383 10.26 -6.29 -11.21
C THR A 383 9.59 -7.65 -11.14
N LEU A 384 8.76 -7.91 -10.11
CA LEU A 384 8.01 -9.16 -10.04
C LEU A 384 7.02 -9.30 -11.21
N LEU A 385 6.31 -8.21 -11.57
CA LEU A 385 5.44 -8.21 -12.75
C LEU A 385 6.22 -8.51 -14.04
N ALA A 386 7.40 -7.89 -14.22
CA ALA A 386 8.25 -8.14 -15.38
C ALA A 386 8.63 -9.63 -15.50
N HIS A 387 9.06 -10.26 -14.41
CA HIS A 387 9.35 -11.70 -14.41
C HIS A 387 8.14 -12.55 -14.76
N LEU A 388 6.99 -12.30 -14.14
CA LEU A 388 5.79 -13.09 -14.37
C LEU A 388 5.26 -12.95 -15.80
N LEU A 389 5.25 -11.74 -16.35
CA LEU A 389 4.77 -11.48 -17.71
C LEU A 389 5.69 -12.04 -18.78
N SER A 390 7.01 -12.00 -18.56
CA SER A 390 8.02 -12.51 -19.51
C SER A 390 8.11 -14.04 -19.52
N THR A 391 7.64 -14.71 -18.47
CA THR A 391 7.73 -16.18 -18.33
C THR A 391 6.40 -16.90 -18.49
N LEU A 392 5.28 -16.23 -18.17
CA LEU A 392 3.95 -16.83 -18.13
C LEU A 392 2.97 -16.12 -19.07
N GLU A 393 2.16 -16.92 -19.75
CA GLU A 393 0.87 -16.51 -20.28
C GLU A 393 -0.19 -16.70 -19.20
N LEU A 394 -0.86 -15.61 -18.84
CA LEU A 394 -1.79 -15.54 -17.73
C LEU A 394 -3.17 -15.14 -18.23
N GLU A 395 -4.19 -15.88 -17.83
CA GLU A 395 -5.60 -15.60 -18.09
C GLU A 395 -6.35 -15.50 -16.76
N LEU A 396 -7.07 -14.42 -16.52
CA LEU A 396 -7.87 -14.27 -15.29
C LEU A 396 -9.08 -15.23 -15.30
N THR A 397 -9.05 -16.27 -14.46
CA THR A 397 -10.10 -17.29 -14.41
C THR A 397 -11.14 -17.02 -13.32
N SER A 398 -10.79 -16.31 -12.26
CA SER A 398 -11.74 -15.89 -11.22
C SER A 398 -12.72 -14.80 -11.70
N ASP A 399 -13.75 -14.56 -10.88
CA ASP A 399 -14.63 -13.40 -10.97
C ASP A 399 -14.22 -12.30 -9.98
N PRO A 400 -14.60 -11.03 -10.22
CA PRO A 400 -15.27 -10.55 -11.43
C PRO A 400 -14.34 -10.52 -12.65
N LYS A 401 -14.90 -10.74 -13.85
CA LYS A 401 -14.18 -10.50 -15.11
C LYS A 401 -13.91 -9.01 -15.30
N LEU A 402 -12.64 -8.67 -15.51
CA LEU A 402 -12.20 -7.33 -15.87
C LEU A 402 -12.14 -7.22 -17.39
N SER A 403 -12.49 -6.07 -17.95
CA SER A 403 -12.52 -5.84 -19.39
C SER A 403 -12.28 -4.36 -19.70
N PRO A 404 -11.48 -4.03 -20.73
CA PRO A 404 -11.27 -2.64 -21.14
C PRO A 404 -12.52 -1.98 -21.76
N GLU A 405 -13.51 -2.78 -22.18
CA GLU A 405 -14.74 -2.29 -22.82
C GLU A 405 -15.84 -1.88 -21.82
N ARG A 406 -15.64 -2.09 -20.51
CA ARG A 406 -16.64 -1.80 -19.48
C ARG A 406 -16.01 -1.11 -18.26
N PRO A 407 -16.80 -0.34 -17.49
CA PRO A 407 -16.35 0.19 -16.21
C PRO A 407 -15.84 -0.93 -15.28
N LEU A 408 -14.65 -0.75 -14.73
CA LEU A 408 -14.08 -1.70 -13.77
C LEU A 408 -14.88 -1.69 -12.45
N PRO A 409 -14.92 -2.83 -11.73
CA PRO A 409 -15.64 -2.92 -10.46
C PRO A 409 -15.07 -1.93 -9.43
N MET A 410 -15.94 -1.38 -8.60
CA MET A 410 -15.57 -0.44 -7.54
C MET A 410 -14.79 -1.13 -6.42
N THR A 411 -15.07 -2.41 -6.17
CA THR A 411 -14.34 -3.23 -5.20
C THR A 411 -13.85 -4.50 -5.88
N LEU A 412 -12.55 -4.76 -5.79
CA LEU A 412 -11.92 -6.00 -6.26
C LEU A 412 -11.19 -6.70 -5.12
N ASN A 413 -11.60 -7.91 -4.80
CA ASN A 413 -11.00 -8.74 -3.77
C ASN A 413 -9.77 -9.47 -4.30
N GLN A 414 -8.59 -9.00 -3.90
CA GLN A 414 -7.34 -9.59 -4.33
C GLN A 414 -7.11 -11.02 -3.81
N LEU A 415 -7.85 -11.45 -2.77
CA LEU A 415 -7.67 -12.75 -2.10
C LEU A 415 -8.36 -13.91 -2.84
N THR A 416 -9.16 -13.60 -3.86
CA THR A 416 -9.92 -14.57 -4.67
C THR A 416 -9.50 -14.55 -6.14
N LEU A 417 -8.45 -13.79 -6.49
CA LEU A 417 -7.91 -13.78 -7.84
C LEU A 417 -7.26 -15.13 -8.16
N GLU A 418 -7.63 -15.68 -9.31
CA GLU A 418 -7.10 -16.92 -9.85
C GLU A 418 -6.79 -16.73 -11.34
N PHE A 419 -5.71 -17.36 -11.77
CA PHE A 419 -5.22 -17.28 -13.14
C PHE A 419 -5.00 -18.68 -13.71
N GLY A 420 -5.45 -18.90 -14.94
CA GLY A 420 -4.94 -19.96 -15.79
C GLY A 420 -3.53 -19.61 -16.25
N VAL A 421 -2.63 -20.59 -16.24
CA VAL A 421 -1.19 -20.37 -16.52
C VAL A 421 -0.72 -21.30 -17.63
N ARG A 422 0.00 -20.74 -18.60
CA ARG A 422 0.83 -21.48 -19.55
C ARG A 422 2.22 -20.83 -19.62
N ARG A 423 3.26 -21.57 -20.00
CA ARG A 423 4.56 -20.94 -20.28
C ARG A 423 4.50 -20.17 -21.59
N VAL A 424 5.16 -19.03 -21.65
CA VAL A 424 5.40 -18.34 -22.93
C VAL A 424 6.27 -19.24 -23.81
N ALA A 425 5.81 -19.50 -25.03
CA ALA A 425 6.59 -20.27 -26.00
C ALA A 425 7.89 -19.52 -26.35
N GLY A 426 9.05 -20.12 -26.02
CA GLY A 426 10.37 -19.53 -26.28
C GLY A 426 10.94 -18.63 -25.17
N GLY A 427 10.29 -18.54 -24.00
CA GLY A 427 10.83 -17.82 -22.83
C GLY A 427 12.08 -18.52 -22.26
N LEU A 428 13.08 -17.74 -21.85
CA LEU A 428 14.39 -18.15 -21.35
C LEU A 428 14.30 -19.38 -20.43
N GLY A 429 14.51 -20.55 -21.01
CA GLY A 429 14.82 -21.77 -20.29
C GLY A 429 16.32 -21.76 -20.03
N VAL A 430 16.71 -21.39 -18.83
CA VAL A 430 17.96 -21.84 -18.21
C VAL A 430 17.65 -22.26 -16.78
#